data_AF-A0A9E4FDH1-F1
#
_entry.id   AF-A0A9E4FDH1-F1
#
_cell.length_a   1.000
_cell.length_b   1.000
_cell.length_c   1.000
_cell.angle_alpha   90.00
_cell.angle_beta   90.00
_cell.angle_gamma   90.00
#
_symmetry.space_group_name_H-M   'P 1'
#
loop_
_entity.id
_entity.type
_entity.pdbx_description
1 polymer ?
#
loop_
_entity_poly.entity_id
_entity_poly.type
_entity_poly.pdbx_seq_one_letter_code
_entity_poly.pdbx_strand_id
1 'polypeptide(L)' 'MATSLSMPAYGDHIGAAGLRNECRRRGIQVGTIDALLAQLCIAYDLTMLTNDRDFDSVADSSSLKLWRP' A
#
# COMPACT_ATOMS: atom_id res chain seq x y z
N MET A 1 10.46 8.58 16.88
CA MET A 1 10.09 9.92 16.34
C MET A 1 9.20 9.68 15.15
N ALA A 2 8.01 10.27 15.09
CA ALA A 2 7.15 10.14 13.92
C ALA A 2 7.76 10.98 12.78
N THR A 3 8.34 10.30 11.79
CA THR A 3 8.86 10.93 10.58
C THR A 3 7.67 11.60 9.88
N SER A 4 7.71 12.91 9.70
CA SER A 4 6.69 13.59 8.89
C SER A 4 6.78 13.06 7.47
N LEU A 5 5.74 12.37 7.01
CA LEU A 5 5.67 11.89 5.64
C LEU A 5 5.59 13.10 4.71
N SER A 6 6.66 13.36 3.95
CA SER A 6 6.66 14.35 2.88
C SER A 6 5.97 13.81 1.63
N MET A 7 5.91 14.62 0.57
CA MET A 7 5.44 14.15 -0.74
C MET A 7 6.13 12.83 -1.15
N PRO A 8 5.39 11.88 -1.75
CA PRO A 8 5.97 10.63 -2.24
C PRO A 8 7.14 10.88 -3.19
N ALA A 9 8.20 10.09 -3.04
CA ALA A 9 9.33 10.13 -3.95
C ALA A 9 9.01 9.36 -5.24
N TYR A 10 9.82 9.58 -6.28
CA TYR A 10 9.68 8.84 -7.55
C TYR A 10 9.71 7.32 -7.36
N GLY A 11 10.55 6.83 -6.43
CA GLY A 11 10.63 5.40 -6.08
C GLY A 11 9.32 4.86 -5.50
N ASP A 12 8.57 5.66 -4.73
CA ASP A 12 7.28 5.27 -4.18
C ASP A 12 6.25 5.07 -5.29
N HIS A 13 6.26 5.92 -6.32
CA HIS A 13 5.40 5.77 -7.48
C HIS A 13 5.72 4.51 -8.30
N ILE A 14 7.01 4.19 -8.48
CA ILE A 14 7.43 2.92 -9.13
C ILE A 14 6.97 1.73 -8.29
N GLY A 15 7.21 1.76 -6.98
CA GLY A 15 6.79 0.71 -6.07
C GLY A 15 5.29 0.48 -6.11
N ALA A 16 4.49 1.55 -6.11
CA ALA A 16 3.04 1.50 -6.21
C ALA A 16 2.57 0.86 -7.53
N ALA A 17 3.19 1.23 -8.66
CA ALA A 17 2.90 0.59 -9.95
C ALA A 17 3.25 -0.90 -9.92
N GLY A 18 4.37 -1.28 -9.28
CA GLY A 18 4.78 -2.66 -9.06
C GLY A 18 3.78 -3.46 -8.22
N LEU A 19 3.40 -2.93 -7.05
CA LEU A 19 2.41 -3.51 -6.15
C LEU A 19 1.08 -3.74 -6.87
N ARG A 20 0.59 -2.73 -7.59
CA ARG A 20 -0.63 -2.83 -8.38
C ARG A 20 -0.54 -3.92 -9.46
N ASN A 21 0.60 -4.04 -10.13
CA ASN A 21 0.81 -5.07 -11.15
C ASN A 21 0.83 -6.48 -10.55
N GLU A 22 1.46 -6.68 -9.38
CA GLU A 22 1.43 -7.94 -8.64
C GLU A 22 0.00 -8.33 -8.24
N CYS A 23 -0.74 -7.40 -7.63
CA CYS A 23 -2.13 -7.61 -7.26
C CYS A 23 -2.97 -8.02 -8.48
N ARG A 24 -2.84 -7.29 -9.59
CA ARG A 24 -3.56 -7.59 -10.84
C ARG A 24 -3.25 -8.98 -11.38
N ARG A 25 -1.99 -9.43 -11.30
CA ARG A 25 -1.61 -10.80 -11.73
C ARG A 25 -2.29 -11.89 -10.88
N ARG A 26 -2.73 -11.56 -9.67
CA ARG A 26 -3.48 -12.43 -8.76
C ARG A 26 -5.00 -12.24 -8.85
N GLY A 27 -5.47 -11.45 -9.82
CA GLY A 27 -6.90 -11.14 -9.97
C GLY A 27 -7.43 -10.08 -9.00
N ILE A 28 -6.54 -9.40 -8.26
CA ILE A 28 -6.91 -8.35 -7.30
C ILE A 28 -6.80 -6.99 -8.00
N GLN A 29 -7.93 -6.27 -8.06
CA GLN A 29 -7.95 -4.92 -8.60
C GLN A 29 -7.58 -3.93 -7.50
N VAL A 30 -6.61 -3.04 -7.79
CA VAL A 30 -6.18 -1.99 -6.87
C VAL A 30 -6.14 -0.66 -7.61
N GLY A 31 -6.76 0.37 -7.02
CA GLY A 31 -6.72 1.74 -7.54
C GLY A 31 -5.30 2.31 -7.51
N THR A 32 -5.01 3.29 -8.36
CA THR A 32 -3.68 3.91 -8.40
C THR A 32 -3.31 4.60 -7.08
N ILE A 33 -4.27 5.28 -6.46
CA ILE A 33 -4.07 5.95 -5.16
C ILE A 33 -3.94 4.92 -4.03
N ASP A 34 -4.76 3.88 -4.03
CA ASP A 34 -4.69 2.82 -3.01
C ASP A 34 -3.36 2.10 -3.04
N ALA A 35 -2.87 1.78 -4.25
CA ALA A 35 -1.55 1.20 -4.43
C ALA A 35 -0.43 2.13 -3.93
N LEU A 36 -0.58 3.45 -4.10
CA LEU A 36 0.39 4.43 -3.58
C LEU A 36 0.35 4.50 -2.06
N LEU A 37 -0.83 4.56 -1.45
CA LEU A 37 -0.99 4.55 0.01
C LEU A 37 -0.43 3.27 0.62
N ALA A 38 -0.75 2.11 0.05
CA ALA A 38 -0.21 0.83 0.49
C ALA A 38 1.32 0.77 0.35
N GLN A 39 1.86 1.25 -0.79
CA GLN A 39 3.31 1.27 -1.00
C GLN A 39 4.02 2.17 0.01
N LEU A 40 3.46 3.35 0.33
CA LEU A 40 4.03 4.23 1.36
C LEU A 40 4.01 3.52 2.73
N CYS A 41 2.93 2.85 3.09
CA CYS A 41 2.91 2.08 4.34
C CYS A 41 3.99 0.99 4.37
N ILE A 42 4.19 0.26 3.27
CA ILE A 42 5.23 -0.76 3.17
C ILE A 42 6.63 -0.14 3.24
N ALA A 43 6.90 0.90 2.45
CA ALA A 43 8.23 1.49 2.30
C ALA A 43 8.73 2.16 3.59
N TYR A 44 7.82 2.73 4.37
CA TYR A 44 8.13 3.43 5.63
C TYR A 44 7.80 2.60 6.88
N ASP A 45 7.53 1.29 6.74
CA ASP A 45 7.16 0.36 7.81
C ASP A 45 6.03 0.87 8.72
N LEU A 46 4.99 1.43 8.10
CA LEU A 46 3.80 1.94 8.78
C LEU A 46 2.68 0.91 8.76
N THR A 47 1.88 0.89 9.83
CA THR A 47 0.63 0.16 9.86
C THR A 47 -0.49 1.02 9.29
N MET A 48 -1.21 0.52 8.29
CA MET A 48 -2.33 1.23 7.68
C MET A 48 -3.59 1.12 8.55
N LEU A 49 -4.12 2.26 8.96
CA LEU A 49 -5.48 2.37 9.49
C LEU A 49 -6.42 2.71 8.33
N THR A 50 -7.38 1.84 8.05
CA THR A 50 -8.39 2.04 7.01
C THR A 50 -9.71 1.38 7.40
N ASN A 51 -10.81 1.90 6.87
CA ASN A 51 -12.13 1.26 6.93
C ASN A 51 -12.54 0.66 5.57
N ASP A 52 -11.67 0.77 4.57
CA ASP A 52 -11.87 0.19 3.25
C ASP A 52 -11.35 -1.25 3.24
N ARG A 53 -12.26 -2.19 2.97
CA ARG A 53 -11.99 -3.62 2.97
C ARG A 53 -11.19 -4.08 1.75
N ASP A 54 -11.08 -3.27 0.71
CA ASP A 54 -10.30 -3.64 -0.48
C ASP A 54 -8.81 -3.80 -0.13
N PHE A 55 -8.33 -3.11 0.92
CA PHE A 55 -6.97 -3.29 1.43
C PHE A 55 -6.74 -4.65 2.11
N ASP A 56 -7.77 -5.37 2.51
CA ASP A 56 -7.64 -6.74 3.04
C ASP A 56 -6.99 -7.65 1.99
N SER A 57 -7.49 -7.58 0.75
CA SER A 57 -6.93 -8.36 -0.38
C SER A 57 -5.50 -7.92 -0.74
N VAL A 58 -5.19 -6.63 -0.59
CA VAL A 58 -3.83 -6.11 -0.79
C VAL A 58 -2.87 -6.63 0.29
N ALA A 59 -3.29 -6.63 1.56
CA ALA A 59 -2.50 -7.15 2.67
C ALA A 59 -2.24 -8.66 2.54
N ASP A 60 -3.24 -9.43 2.12
CA ASP A 60 -3.09 -10.87 1.88
C ASP A 60 -2.09 -11.20 0.76
N SER A 61 -1.86 -10.25 -0.16
CA SER A 61 -0.99 -10.45 -1.34
C SER A 61 0.33 -9.68 -1.29
N SER A 62 0.62 -8.97 -0.19
CA SER A 62 1.80 -8.11 -0.05
C SER A 62 2.33 -8.08 1.38
N SER A 63 3.27 -7.18 1.67
CA SER A 63 3.78 -6.95 3.03
C SER A 63 3.00 -5.88 3.80
N LEU A 64 1.87 -5.41 3.27
CA LEU A 64 1.07 -4.36 3.89
C LEU A 64 0.51 -4.84 5.25
N LYS A 65 0.74 -4.06 6.30
CA LYS A 65 0.20 -4.31 7.64
C LYS A 65 -1.07 -3.48 7.84
N LEU A 66 -2.17 -4.12 8.19
CA LEU A 66 -3.42 -3.43 8.56
C LEU A 66 -3.55 -3.34 10.08
N TRP A 67 -3.97 -2.18 10.57
CA TRP A 67 -4.34 -2.04 11.96
C TRP A 67 -5.68 -2.74 12.20
N ARG A 68 -5.76 -3.49 13.30
CA ARG A 68 -7.00 -4.08 13.81
C ARG A 68 -7.13 -3.69 15.28
N PRO A 69 -8.34 -3.33 15.73
CA PRO A 69 -8.62 -3.09 17.15
C PRO A 69 -8.48 -4.36 18.00
#